data_AF-A0A2D9T539-F1
#
_entry.id   AF-A0A2D9T539-F1
#
_cell.length_a   1.000
_cell.length_b   1.000
_cell.length_c   1.000
_cell.angle_alpha   90.00
_cell.angle_beta   90.00
_cell.angle_gamma   90.00
#
_symmetry.space_group_name_H-M   'P 1'
#
loop_
_entity.id
_entity.type
_entity.pdbx_description
1 polymer ?
#
loop_
_entity_poly.entity_id
_entity_poly.type
_entity_poly.pdbx_seq_one_letter_code
_entity_poly.pdbx_strand_id
1 'polypeptide(L)'
;MFSGVAEGRFAITLNAVLSGETPELARSVTMLLREVFEEAQTYDEAVTRLSEGTIACDCLLLVSGVREGEMCVVERTSRRAAIRSPADGLVVVTNDYRAMDVATVERSELQATACARYDRALAQALRTVPSDAEAAFAILTDERVKMAITVQHMVMRAATGELHVRLP
;
A
#
# COMPACT_ATOMS: atom_id res chain seq x y z
N MET A 1 -12.93 3.76 -4.66
CA MET A 1 -12.14 3.90 -3.43
C MET A 1 -10.75 3.33 -3.72
N PHE A 2 -9.68 4.08 -3.44
CA PHE A 2 -8.30 3.60 -3.60
C PHE A 2 -7.67 3.20 -2.27
N SER A 3 -8.14 3.77 -1.17
CA SER A 3 -7.69 3.48 0.19
C SER A 3 -8.87 3.57 1.15
N GLY A 4 -8.85 2.78 2.22
CA GLY A 4 -9.94 2.77 3.19
C GLY A 4 -9.61 1.97 4.45
N VAL A 5 -10.50 2.07 5.44
CA VAL A 5 -10.43 1.35 6.71
C VAL A 5 -11.74 0.61 6.96
N ALA A 6 -11.64 -0.68 7.27
CA ALA A 6 -12.70 -1.47 7.85
C ALA A 6 -12.46 -1.52 9.37
N GLU A 7 -13.26 -0.76 10.10
CA GLU A 7 -13.19 -0.69 11.57
C GLU A 7 -13.18 -2.09 12.21
N GLY A 8 -12.23 -2.29 13.13
CA GLY A 8 -12.04 -3.55 13.85
C GLY A 8 -11.48 -4.70 13.00
N ARG A 9 -11.17 -4.49 11.72
CA ARG A 9 -10.72 -5.55 10.79
C ARG A 9 -9.36 -5.26 10.15
N PHE A 10 -9.29 -4.29 9.25
CA PHE A 10 -8.07 -3.96 8.50
C PHE A 10 -8.16 -2.60 7.82
N ALA A 11 -7.03 -2.07 7.37
CA ALA A 11 -6.95 -0.92 6.48
C ALA A 11 -6.13 -1.30 5.24
N ILE A 12 -6.48 -0.68 4.10
CA ILE A 12 -5.80 -0.91 2.82
C ILE A 12 -5.49 0.44 2.17
N THR A 13 -4.28 0.60 1.64
CA THR A 13 -3.94 1.68 0.71
C THR A 13 -3.39 1.12 -0.59
N LEU A 14 -3.65 1.82 -1.69
CA LEU A 14 -3.17 1.44 -3.02
C LEU A 14 -2.04 2.36 -3.48
N ASN A 15 -0.99 1.75 -3.98
CA ASN A 15 0.07 2.42 -4.71
C ASN A 15 0.14 1.88 -6.15
N ALA A 16 0.29 2.79 -7.12
CA ALA A 16 0.43 2.42 -8.52
C ALA A 16 1.85 1.90 -8.82
N VAL A 17 1.96 0.92 -9.70
CA VAL A 17 3.22 0.39 -10.22
C VAL A 17 2.99 -0.12 -11.64
N LEU A 18 4.05 -0.32 -12.42
CA LEU A 18 3.97 -0.89 -13.77
C LEU A 18 4.99 -2.02 -13.92
N SER A 19 4.52 -3.16 -14.39
CA SER A 19 5.32 -4.29 -14.86
C SER A 19 5.24 -4.40 -16.39
N GLY A 20 6.09 -5.24 -16.97
CA GLY A 20 6.08 -5.59 -18.39
C GLY A 20 5.01 -6.61 -18.78
N GLU A 21 4.14 -7.01 -17.85
CA GLU A 21 3.03 -7.92 -18.18
C GLU A 21 1.96 -7.19 -19.01
N THR A 22 1.36 -7.93 -19.94
CA THR A 22 0.26 -7.39 -20.75
C THR A 22 -0.99 -7.24 -19.88
N PRO A 23 -1.63 -6.05 -19.86
CA PRO A 23 -2.88 -5.86 -19.14
C PRO A 23 -3.98 -6.82 -19.60
N GLU A 24 -4.80 -7.26 -18.65
CA GLU A 24 -5.94 -8.16 -18.90
C GLU A 24 -7.26 -7.41 -18.87
N LEU A 25 -8.23 -7.85 -19.68
CA LEU A 25 -9.62 -7.44 -19.51
C LEU A 25 -10.22 -8.21 -18.32
N ALA A 26 -9.89 -7.77 -17.11
CA ALA A 26 -10.26 -8.42 -15.86
C ALA A 26 -10.95 -7.44 -14.89
N ARG A 27 -11.21 -7.89 -13.67
CA ARG A 27 -11.80 -7.07 -12.61
C ARG A 27 -10.91 -5.86 -12.31
N SER A 28 -11.49 -4.68 -12.14
CA SER A 28 -10.73 -3.50 -11.71
C SER A 28 -10.28 -3.64 -10.25
N VAL A 29 -9.12 -3.06 -9.92
CA VAL A 29 -8.60 -3.07 -8.54
C VAL A 29 -9.59 -2.41 -7.57
N THR A 30 -10.31 -1.38 -8.02
CA THR A 30 -11.31 -0.69 -7.20
C THR A 30 -12.54 -1.55 -6.88
N MET A 31 -12.96 -2.44 -7.79
CA MET A 31 -14.03 -3.41 -7.51
C MET A 31 -13.54 -4.51 -6.57
N LEU A 32 -12.31 -5.01 -6.77
CA LEU A 32 -11.68 -5.96 -5.85
C LEU A 32 -11.62 -5.39 -4.43
N LEU A 33 -11.13 -4.15 -4.26
CA LEU A 33 -11.07 -3.49 -2.97
C LEU A 33 -12.44 -3.37 -2.31
N ARG A 34 -13.46 -2.98 -3.07
CA ARG A 34 -14.83 -2.86 -2.57
C ARG A 34 -15.32 -4.18 -1.97
N GLU A 35 -15.18 -5.26 -2.72
CA GLU A 35 -15.62 -6.58 -2.26
C GLU A 35 -14.82 -7.07 -1.06
N VAL A 36 -13.51 -6.81 -1.01
CA VAL A 36 -12.71 -7.14 0.16
C VAL A 36 -13.22 -6.39 1.39
N PHE A 37 -13.50 -5.08 1.29
CA PHE A 37 -14.07 -4.32 2.40
C PHE A 37 -15.48 -4.79 2.82
N GLU A 38 -16.30 -5.22 1.85
CA GLU A 38 -17.66 -5.72 2.09
C GLU A 38 -17.68 -7.13 2.68
N GLU A 39 -16.81 -8.03 2.21
CA GLU A 39 -16.92 -9.47 2.50
C GLU A 39 -15.86 -9.99 3.47
N ALA A 40 -14.63 -9.49 3.45
CA ALA A 40 -13.54 -10.06 4.24
C ALA A 40 -13.69 -9.72 5.73
N GLN A 41 -13.72 -10.70 6.62
CA GLN A 41 -13.95 -10.49 8.05
C GLN A 41 -12.66 -10.32 8.86
N THR A 42 -11.52 -10.72 8.30
CA THR A 42 -10.21 -10.67 8.97
C THR A 42 -9.12 -10.11 8.08
N TYR A 43 -8.01 -9.69 8.68
CA TYR A 43 -6.79 -9.33 7.98
C TYR A 43 -6.33 -10.45 7.02
N ASP A 44 -6.27 -11.70 7.48
CA ASP A 44 -5.81 -12.83 6.66
C ASP A 44 -6.74 -13.11 5.48
N GLU A 45 -8.06 -13.00 5.69
CA GLU A 45 -9.04 -13.16 4.60
C GLU A 45 -8.88 -12.04 3.57
N ALA A 46 -8.65 -10.79 4.02
CA ALA A 46 -8.39 -9.68 3.13
C ALA A 46 -7.11 -9.92 2.31
N VAL A 47 -6.00 -10.28 2.95
CA VAL A 47 -4.73 -10.59 2.25
C VAL A 47 -4.90 -11.72 1.25
N THR A 48 -5.63 -12.79 1.60
CA THR A 48 -5.92 -13.92 0.71
C THR A 48 -6.69 -13.46 -0.52
N ARG A 49 -7.83 -12.80 -0.33
CA ARG A 49 -8.67 -12.30 -1.45
C ARG A 49 -7.94 -11.29 -2.32
N LEU A 50 -7.13 -10.42 -1.71
CA LEU A 50 -6.29 -9.46 -2.42
C LEU A 50 -5.12 -10.12 -3.18
N SER A 51 -4.83 -11.40 -2.95
CA SER A 51 -3.76 -12.14 -3.64
C SER A 51 -4.28 -13.03 -4.77
N GLU A 52 -5.59 -13.23 -4.85
CA GLU A 52 -6.22 -14.16 -5.78
C GLU A 52 -6.82 -13.47 -7.02
N GLY A 53 -7.16 -14.30 -8.01
CA GLY A 53 -7.82 -13.90 -9.25
C GLY A 53 -6.95 -13.06 -10.19
N THR A 54 -7.54 -12.67 -11.32
CA THR A 54 -6.92 -11.73 -12.26
C THR A 54 -7.44 -10.31 -12.03
N ILE A 55 -6.57 -9.33 -12.22
CA ILE A 55 -6.91 -7.90 -12.11
C ILE A 55 -6.52 -7.14 -13.36
N ALA A 56 -7.23 -6.05 -13.64
CA ALA A 56 -7.06 -5.29 -14.87
C ALA A 56 -5.72 -4.55 -14.95
N CYS A 57 -5.07 -4.26 -13.81
CA CYS A 57 -3.82 -3.54 -13.77
C CYS A 57 -3.01 -3.86 -12.51
N ASP A 58 -1.72 -3.59 -12.61
CA ASP A 58 -0.73 -3.74 -11.56
C ASP A 58 -0.98 -2.78 -10.39
N CYS A 59 -0.74 -3.26 -9.17
CA CYS A 59 -0.84 -2.43 -7.97
C CYS A 59 -0.01 -3.00 -6.81
N LEU A 60 0.29 -2.15 -5.85
CA LEU A 60 0.85 -2.53 -4.56
C LEU A 60 -0.19 -2.16 -3.50
N LEU A 61 -0.56 -3.11 -2.67
CA LEU A 61 -1.60 -2.94 -1.66
C LEU A 61 -0.97 -3.07 -0.29
N LEU A 62 -0.79 -1.95 0.42
CA LEU A 62 -0.38 -1.97 1.82
C LEU A 62 -1.60 -2.33 2.66
N VAL A 63 -1.47 -3.39 3.44
CA VAL A 63 -2.53 -3.91 4.31
C VAL A 63 -2.02 -3.89 5.74
N SER A 64 -2.83 -3.38 6.67
CA SER A 64 -2.58 -3.46 8.12
C SER A 64 -3.83 -3.98 8.83
N GLY A 65 -3.66 -4.92 9.75
CA GLY A 65 -4.71 -5.44 10.62
C GLY A 65 -4.81 -4.70 11.95
N VAL A 66 -5.44 -5.34 12.93
CA VAL A 66 -5.68 -4.79 14.26
C VAL A 66 -4.66 -5.26 15.29
N ARG A 67 -4.01 -6.40 15.05
CA ARG A 67 -3.03 -6.99 15.97
C ARG A 67 -1.61 -6.58 15.58
N GLU A 68 -0.73 -6.61 16.57
CA GLU A 68 0.71 -6.46 16.35
C GLU A 68 1.20 -7.51 15.34
N GLY A 69 2.01 -7.07 14.37
CA GLY A 69 2.52 -7.92 13.30
C GLY A 69 1.57 -8.14 12.12
N GLU A 70 0.29 -7.76 12.21
CA GLU A 70 -0.64 -7.80 11.06
C GLU A 70 -0.34 -6.63 10.11
N MET A 71 0.68 -6.78 9.27
CA MET A 71 0.97 -5.84 8.19
C MET A 71 1.70 -6.54 7.05
N CYS A 72 1.39 -6.17 5.81
CA CYS A 72 2.13 -6.64 4.64
C CYS A 72 1.89 -5.72 3.44
N VAL A 73 2.63 -5.96 2.36
CA VAL A 73 2.29 -5.43 1.05
C VAL A 73 1.97 -6.58 0.12
N VAL A 74 0.77 -6.57 -0.46
CA VAL A 74 0.40 -7.48 -1.55
C VAL A 74 0.81 -6.82 -2.85
N GLU A 75 1.87 -7.33 -3.47
CA GLU A 75 2.37 -6.87 -4.76
C GLU A 75 1.66 -7.64 -5.87
N ARG A 76 0.93 -6.94 -6.73
CA ARG A 76 0.11 -7.56 -7.77
C ARG A 76 0.57 -7.17 -9.16
N THR A 77 0.57 -8.16 -10.04
CA THR A 77 0.39 -7.94 -11.47
C THR A 77 -1.01 -8.41 -11.89
N SER A 78 -1.36 -8.26 -13.17
CA SER A 78 -2.61 -8.79 -13.72
C SER A 78 -2.85 -10.28 -13.40
N ARG A 79 -1.80 -11.09 -13.29
CA ARG A 79 -1.90 -12.54 -13.11
C ARG A 79 -1.19 -13.10 -11.87
N ARG A 80 -0.28 -12.35 -11.27
CA ARG A 80 0.54 -12.81 -10.14
C ARG A 80 0.31 -11.97 -8.90
N ALA A 81 0.62 -12.58 -7.76
CA ALA A 81 0.68 -11.92 -6.47
C ALA A 81 1.95 -12.37 -5.73
N ALA A 82 2.55 -11.46 -4.98
CA ALA A 82 3.59 -11.76 -4.01
C ALA A 82 3.28 -11.00 -2.71
N ILE A 83 3.49 -11.64 -1.56
CA ILE A 83 3.29 -11.01 -0.26
C ILE A 83 4.66 -10.61 0.27
N ARG A 84 4.84 -9.31 0.49
CA ARG A 84 6.01 -8.76 1.16
C ARG A 84 5.72 -8.58 2.64
N SER A 85 6.37 -9.41 3.45
CA SER A 85 6.36 -9.32 4.91
C SER A 85 7.08 -8.06 5.42
N PRO A 86 6.77 -7.61 6.65
CA PRO A 86 7.48 -6.51 7.27
C PRO A 86 8.94 -6.89 7.55
N ALA A 87 9.81 -5.89 7.55
CA ALA A 87 11.19 -6.00 8.00
C ALA A 87 11.36 -5.06 9.20
N ASP A 88 12.07 -5.52 10.25
CA ASP A 88 12.28 -4.74 11.48
C ASP A 88 10.99 -4.20 12.11
N GLY A 89 9.90 -4.98 12.03
CA GLY A 89 8.60 -4.65 12.62
C GLY A 89 7.81 -3.57 11.87
N LEU A 90 8.23 -3.18 10.65
CA LEU A 90 7.52 -2.19 9.84
C LEU A 90 7.49 -2.57 8.36
N VAL A 91 6.64 -1.87 7.61
CA VAL A 91 6.62 -1.98 6.15
C VAL A 91 6.45 -0.59 5.52
N VAL A 92 7.27 -0.31 4.52
CA VAL A 92 7.16 0.89 3.68
C VAL A 92 6.83 0.46 2.25
N VAL A 93 5.99 1.24 1.57
CA VAL A 93 5.68 1.04 0.15
C VAL A 93 5.70 2.37 -0.60
N THR A 94 6.29 2.35 -1.79
CA THR A 94 6.30 3.47 -2.73
C THR A 94 5.71 3.02 -4.06
N ASN A 95 6.48 2.93 -5.15
CA ASN A 95 5.95 2.61 -6.48
C ASN A 95 6.88 1.63 -7.21
N ASP A 96 7.37 0.64 -6.47
CA ASP A 96 8.38 -0.33 -6.87
C ASP A 96 8.07 -1.71 -6.28
N TYR A 97 8.23 -2.74 -7.10
CA TYR A 97 8.19 -4.13 -6.66
C TYR A 97 9.43 -4.47 -5.84
N ARG A 98 9.25 -5.25 -4.78
CA ARG A 98 10.35 -5.67 -3.88
C ARG A 98 10.30 -7.13 -3.50
N ALA A 99 9.14 -7.77 -3.57
CA ALA A 99 8.98 -9.21 -3.39
C ALA A 99 8.84 -9.94 -4.72
N MET A 100 8.26 -9.30 -5.74
CA MET A 100 8.11 -9.89 -7.06
C MET A 100 9.28 -9.55 -7.98
N ASP A 101 9.82 -10.57 -8.65
CA ASP A 101 10.72 -10.37 -9.78
C ASP A 101 9.89 -10.16 -11.06
N VAL A 102 9.89 -8.92 -11.54
CA VAL A 102 9.14 -8.44 -12.69
C VAL A 102 10.00 -7.49 -13.48
N ALA A 103 10.07 -7.69 -14.79
CA ALA A 103 10.66 -6.71 -15.69
C ALA A 103 9.85 -5.41 -15.58
N THR A 104 10.47 -4.35 -15.08
CA THR A 104 9.87 -3.02 -15.07
C THR A 104 10.02 -2.37 -16.44
N VAL A 105 8.92 -1.88 -17.02
CA VAL A 105 8.93 -1.08 -18.26
C VAL A 105 9.40 0.36 -17.97
N GLU A 106 9.47 1.20 -19.02
CA GLU A 106 9.93 2.59 -18.95
C GLU A 106 9.52 3.31 -17.66
N ARG A 107 10.51 3.96 -17.03
CA ARG A 107 10.35 4.56 -15.70
C ARG A 107 9.45 5.79 -15.79
N SER A 108 8.21 5.64 -15.33
CA SER A 108 7.39 6.79 -14.92
C SER A 108 8.12 7.60 -13.84
N GLU A 109 7.82 8.90 -13.68
CA GLU A 109 8.41 9.73 -12.61
C GLU A 109 8.21 9.12 -11.20
N LEU A 110 7.06 8.45 -11.01
CA LEU A 110 6.74 7.69 -9.81
C LEU A 110 7.78 6.59 -9.55
N GLN A 111 8.11 5.78 -10.55
CA GLN A 111 9.13 4.72 -10.45
C GLN A 111 10.55 5.29 -10.35
N ALA A 112 10.85 6.38 -11.06
CA ALA A 112 12.17 7.00 -11.05
C ALA A 112 12.57 7.51 -9.65
N THR A 113 11.61 8.00 -8.88
CA THR A 113 11.83 8.53 -7.52
C THR A 113 11.53 7.53 -6.40
N ALA A 114 10.97 6.36 -6.73
CA ALA A 114 10.49 5.38 -5.75
C ALA A 114 11.57 4.96 -4.75
N CYS A 115 12.77 4.64 -5.23
CA CYS A 115 13.89 4.20 -4.38
C CYS A 115 14.27 5.27 -3.34
N ALA A 116 14.46 6.52 -3.77
CA ALA A 116 14.84 7.60 -2.87
C ALA A 116 13.73 7.94 -1.84
N ARG A 117 12.46 7.92 -2.27
CA ARG A 117 11.31 8.13 -1.37
C ARG A 117 11.19 6.99 -0.36
N TYR A 118 11.39 5.76 -0.79
CA TYR A 118 11.40 4.58 0.07
C TYR A 118 12.46 4.71 1.14
N ASP A 119 13.72 4.94 0.74
CA ASP A 119 14.85 5.01 1.66
C ASP A 119 14.66 6.15 2.68
N ARG A 120 14.12 7.29 2.24
CA ARG A 120 13.79 8.41 3.12
C ARG A 120 12.72 8.03 4.15
N ALA A 121 11.59 7.50 3.69
CA ALA A 121 10.47 7.14 4.55
C ALA A 121 10.88 6.04 5.54
N LEU A 122 11.61 5.03 5.07
CA LEU A 122 12.16 3.96 5.90
C LEU A 122 13.11 4.51 6.97
N ALA A 123 14.07 5.34 6.59
CA ALA A 123 15.01 5.93 7.54
C ALA A 123 14.31 6.79 8.61
N GLN A 124 13.23 7.49 8.27
CA GLN A 124 12.44 8.24 9.26
C GLN A 124 11.65 7.31 10.18
N ALA A 125 10.96 6.31 9.62
CA ALA A 125 10.17 5.36 10.38
C ALA A 125 11.04 4.52 11.35
N LEU A 126 12.25 4.14 10.95
CA LEU A 126 13.18 3.42 11.82
C LEU A 126 13.77 4.29 12.94
N ARG A 127 13.95 5.59 12.71
CA ARG A 127 14.45 6.51 13.75
C ARG A 127 13.43 6.73 14.85
N THR A 128 12.16 6.83 14.50
CA THR A 128 11.06 7.00 15.44
C THR A 128 9.83 6.36 14.84
N VAL A 129 9.52 5.15 15.31
CA VAL A 129 8.31 4.43 14.88
C VAL A 129 7.10 5.30 15.21
N PRO A 130 6.27 5.67 14.22
CA PRO A 130 5.17 6.59 14.44
C PRO A 130 4.12 5.95 15.35
N SER A 131 3.92 6.54 16.53
CA SER A 131 2.95 6.06 17.53
C SER A 131 1.56 6.71 17.38
N ASP A 132 1.47 7.82 16.65
CA ASP A 132 0.26 8.60 16.44
C ASP A 132 0.19 9.18 15.02
N ALA A 133 -0.94 9.83 14.71
CA ALA A 133 -1.18 10.40 13.40
C ALA A 133 -0.23 11.55 13.05
N GLU A 134 0.16 12.39 14.02
CA GLU A 134 1.08 13.51 13.77
C GLU A 134 2.46 13.01 13.36
N ALA A 135 2.98 12.02 14.07
CA ALA A 135 4.26 11.39 13.75
C ALA A 135 4.23 10.72 12.38
N ALA A 136 3.13 10.04 12.03
CA ALA A 136 2.96 9.47 10.70
C ALA A 136 2.89 10.56 9.61
N PHE A 137 2.14 11.64 9.85
CA PHE A 137 2.07 12.75 8.90
C PHE A 137 3.43 13.43 8.69
N ALA A 138 4.25 13.57 9.73
CA ALA A 138 5.59 14.17 9.61
C ALA A 138 6.49 13.40 8.61
N ILE A 139 6.31 12.07 8.49
CA ILE A 139 6.99 11.25 7.49
C ILE A 139 6.38 11.51 6.11
N LEU A 140 5.04 11.46 6.01
CA LEU A 140 4.32 11.60 4.75
C LEU A 140 4.49 12.99 4.10
N THR A 141 4.63 14.05 4.91
CA THR A 141 4.80 15.43 4.43
C THR A 141 6.27 15.83 4.24
N ASP A 142 7.23 14.94 4.47
CA ASP A 142 8.65 15.21 4.22
C ASP A 142 8.85 15.55 2.74
N GLU A 143 9.56 16.64 2.43
CA GLU A 143 9.76 17.11 1.04
C GLU A 143 10.51 16.11 0.14
N ARG A 144 11.19 15.10 0.73
CA ARG A 144 11.81 14.01 -0.02
C ARG A 144 10.92 12.77 -0.15
N VAL A 145 9.71 12.80 0.41
CA VAL A 145 8.68 11.76 0.30
C VAL A 145 7.48 12.30 -0.50
N LYS A 146 7.00 13.48 -0.14
CA LYS A 146 5.93 14.21 -0.82
C LYS A 146 6.34 14.55 -2.26
N MET A 147 5.38 14.45 -3.17
CA MET A 147 5.57 14.82 -4.57
C MET A 147 4.66 16.00 -4.92
N ALA A 148 4.97 16.70 -6.01
CA ALA A 148 4.12 17.79 -6.53
C ALA A 148 2.70 17.31 -6.93
N ILE A 149 2.57 16.02 -7.24
CA ILE A 149 1.28 15.37 -7.58
C ILE A 149 0.53 14.83 -6.36
N THR A 150 1.06 14.99 -5.14
CA THR A 150 0.37 14.54 -3.93
C THR A 150 -0.93 15.33 -3.78
N VAL A 151 -2.07 14.62 -3.72
CA VAL A 151 -3.39 15.23 -3.55
C VAL A 151 -3.79 15.29 -2.06
N GLN A 152 -3.39 14.29 -1.28
CA GLN A 152 -3.70 14.18 0.14
C GLN A 152 -2.75 13.20 0.83
N HIS A 153 -2.64 13.33 2.15
CA HIS A 153 -2.02 12.38 3.05
C HIS A 153 -3.10 11.73 3.92
N MET A 154 -2.97 10.44 4.20
CA MET A 154 -3.93 9.69 4.99
C MET A 154 -3.20 8.88 6.07
N VAL A 155 -3.74 8.88 7.29
CA VAL A 155 -3.33 7.97 8.37
C VAL A 155 -4.56 7.24 8.85
N MET A 156 -4.47 5.91 8.93
CA MET A 156 -5.59 5.03 9.28
C MET A 156 -5.23 4.18 10.49
N ARG A 157 -6.22 3.91 11.35
CA ARG A 157 -6.10 2.94 12.44
C ARG A 157 -7.19 1.88 12.28
N ALA A 158 -6.80 0.67 11.87
CA ALA A 158 -7.73 -0.44 11.65
C ALA A 158 -8.56 -0.78 12.90
N ALA A 159 -7.94 -0.75 14.09
CA ALA A 159 -8.59 -1.12 15.34
C ALA A 159 -9.79 -0.24 15.72
N THR A 160 -9.76 1.05 15.36
CA THR A 160 -10.77 2.04 15.76
C THR A 160 -11.57 2.60 14.59
N GLY A 161 -11.16 2.29 13.34
CA GLY A 161 -11.76 2.91 12.16
C GLY A 161 -11.34 4.37 11.94
N GLU A 162 -10.43 4.92 12.75
CA GLU A 162 -9.97 6.29 12.61
C GLU A 162 -9.30 6.49 11.24
N LEU A 163 -9.68 7.59 10.60
CA LEU A 163 -9.11 8.07 9.35
C LEU A 163 -8.82 9.57 9.49
N HIS A 164 -7.53 9.91 9.51
CA HIS A 164 -7.07 11.29 9.44
C HIS A 164 -6.65 11.60 8.00
N VAL A 165 -7.08 12.75 7.50
CA VAL A 165 -6.72 13.22 6.15
C VAL A 165 -6.12 14.62 6.25
N ARG A 166 -5.04 14.87 5.51
CA ARG A 166 -4.46 16.20 5.31
C ARG A 166 -4.30 16.50 3.84
N LEU A 167 -4.59 17.73 3.47
CA LEU A 167 -4.20 18.25 2.17
C LEU A 167 -2.70 18.61 2.17
N PRO A 168 -2.06 18.71 1.00
CA PRO A 168 -0.61 18.83 0.85
C PRO A 168 -0.01 20.13 1.40
#